data_AF-A0A2E9IP94-F1
#
_entry.id   AF-A0A2E9IP94-F1
#
_cell.length_a   1.000
_cell.length_b   1.000
_cell.length_c   1.000
_cell.angle_alpha   90.00
_cell.angle_beta   90.00
_cell.angle_gamma   90.00
#
_symmetry.space_group_name_H-M   'P 1'
#
loop_
_entity.id
_entity.type
_entity.pdbx_description
1 polymer ?
#
loop_
_entity_poly.entity_id
_entity_poly.type
_entity_poly.pdbx_seq_one_letter_code
_entity_poly.pdbx_strand_id
1 'polypeptide(L)' 'MKREDGVYHIMLAALLKQKTSATNGWITRELNMGTADAVSRYVSAFRQNDGYGAKEYQSLTTKVMK' A
#
# COMPACT_ATOMS: atom_id res chain seq x y z
N MET A 1 0.80 9.21 13.33
CA MET A 1 0.03 8.69 12.18
C MET A 1 -1.45 8.80 12.54
N LYS A 2 -2.20 9.71 11.93
CA LYS A 2 -3.66 9.72 12.14
C LYS A 2 -4.21 8.41 11.55
N ARG A 3 -5.26 7.83 12.15
CA ARG A 3 -5.74 6.49 11.76
C ARG A 3 -6.10 6.37 10.27
N GLU A 4 -6.53 7.48 9.67
CA GLU A 4 -6.92 7.57 8.26
C GLU A 4 -5.71 7.57 7.31
N ASP A 5 -4.59 8.18 7.70
CA ASP A 5 -3.35 8.16 6.92
C ASP A 5 -2.86 6.73 6.73
N GLY A 6 -3.08 5.86 7.71
CA GLY A 6 -2.54 4.51 7.69
C GLY A 6 -3.10 3.60 6.64
N VAL A 7 -4.42 3.64 6.44
CA VAL A 7 -5.08 2.83 5.42
C VAL A 7 -4.63 3.29 4.03
N TYR A 8 -4.48 4.61 3.82
CA TYR A 8 -4.02 5.17 2.55
C TYR A 8 -2.57 4.78 2.20
N HIS A 9 -1.64 4.85 3.16
CA HIS A 9 -0.26 4.40 2.93
C HIS A 9 -0.18 2.90 2.62
N ILE A 10 -1.03 2.08 3.23
CA ILE A 10 -1.10 0.64 2.94
C ILE A 10 -1.60 0.39 1.52
N MET A 11 -2.63 1.12 1.06
CA MET A 11 -3.11 1.05 -0.32
C MET A 11 -2.02 1.46 -1.33
N LEU A 12 -1.30 2.56 -1.07
CA LEU A 12 -0.19 3.00 -1.91
C LEU A 12 0.95 1.98 -1.93
N ALA A 13 1.35 1.45 -0.78
CA ALA A 13 2.38 0.42 -0.68
C ALA A 13 2.00 -0.83 -1.50
N ALA A 14 0.74 -1.26 -1.42
CA ALA A 14 0.26 -2.41 -2.16
C ALA A 14 0.24 -2.15 -3.67
N LEU A 15 -0.17 -0.94 -4.10
CA LEU A 15 -0.14 -0.52 -5.50
C LEU A 15 1.29 -0.49 -6.05
N LEU A 16 2.23 0.12 -5.31
CA LEU A 16 3.65 0.20 -5.69
C LEU A 16 4.24 -1.20 -5.85
N LYS A 17 3.95 -2.13 -4.94
CA LYS A 17 4.41 -3.52 -5.05
C LYS A 17 3.81 -4.30 -6.22
N GLN A 18 2.58 -3.97 -6.64
CA GLN A 18 1.96 -4.62 -7.80
C GLN A 18 2.44 -4.06 -9.13
N LYS A 19 2.70 -2.75 -9.19
CA LYS A 19 2.93 -2.03 -10.46
C LYS A 19 4.40 -1.70 -10.72
N THR A 20 5.27 -1.85 -9.73
CA THR A 20 6.68 -1.51 -9.83
C THR A 20 7.55 -2.57 -9.15
N SER A 21 8.87 -2.49 -9.36
CA SER A 21 9.85 -3.31 -8.63
C SER A 21 10.35 -2.64 -7.34
N ALA A 22 9.58 -1.71 -6.77
CA ALA A 22 9.97 -1.03 -5.54
C ALA A 22 10.14 -2.02 -4.37
N THR A 23 11.27 -1.91 -3.69
CA THR A 23 11.57 -2.77 -2.54
C THR A 23 10.81 -2.31 -1.30
N ASN A 24 10.54 -3.21 -0.35
CA ASN A 24 9.91 -2.84 0.92
C ASN A 24 10.72 -1.74 1.66
N GLY A 25 12.05 -1.76 1.57
CA GLY A 25 12.91 -0.73 2.17
C GLY A 25 12.70 0.64 1.53
N TRP A 26 12.61 0.68 0.19
CA TRP A 26 12.30 1.92 -0.52
C TRP A 26 10.91 2.45 -0.15
N ILE A 27 9.89 1.58 -0.18
CA ILE A 27 8.51 1.95 0.19
C ILE A 27 8.42 2.45 1.63
N THR A 28 9.16 1.82 2.55
CA THR A 28 9.19 2.24 3.97
C THR A 28 9.71 3.66 4.10
N ARG A 29 10.77 4.01 3.37
CA ARG A 29 11.37 5.33 3.37
C ARG A 29 10.40 6.37 2.80
N GLU A 30 9.80 6.09 1.66
CA GLU A 30 8.94 7.06 0.96
C GLU A 30 7.58 7.27 1.65
N LEU A 31 7.02 6.20 2.24
CA LEU A 31 5.70 6.24 2.89
C LEU A 31 5.78 6.35 4.43
N ASN A 32 6.98 6.51 4.98
CA ASN A 32 7.24 6.58 6.43
C ASN A 32 6.53 5.46 7.24
N MET A 33 6.55 4.22 6.73
CA MET A 33 5.80 3.09 7.30
C MET A 33 6.53 2.36 8.44
N GLY A 34 7.55 3.00 9.03
CA GLY A 34 8.35 2.42 10.11
C GLY A 34 9.43 1.48 9.60
N THR A 35 9.10 0.20 9.35
CA THR A 35 10.07 -0.82 8.95
C THR A 35 9.65 -1.58 7.68
N ALA A 36 10.63 -2.14 6.96
CA ALA A 36 10.37 -2.95 5.77
C ALA A 36 9.53 -4.20 6.06
N ASP A 37 9.64 -4.76 7.27
CA ASP A 37 8.78 -5.83 7.74
C ASP A 37 7.32 -5.36 7.89
N ALA A 38 7.11 -4.17 8.44
CA ALA A 38 5.78 -3.59 8.60
C ALA A 38 5.07 -3.43 7.25
N VAL A 39 5.77 -2.97 6.21
CA VAL A 39 5.22 -2.92 4.83
C VAL A 39 4.76 -4.30 4.37
N SER A 40 5.57 -5.34 4.58
CA SER A 40 5.22 -6.70 4.19
C SER A 40 3.97 -7.19 4.93
N ARG A 41 3.92 -6.99 6.25
CA ARG A 41 2.80 -7.39 7.11
C ARG A 41 1.52 -6.67 6.74
N TYR A 42 1.56 -5.35 6.59
CA TYR A 42 0.36 -4.57 6.29
C TYR A 42 -0.16 -4.82 4.89
N VAL A 43 0.70 -4.92 3.87
CA VAL A 43 0.26 -5.25 2.51
C VAL A 43 -0.31 -6.68 2.45
N SER A 44 0.30 -7.63 3.17
CA SER A 44 -0.23 -9.00 3.25
C SER A 44 -1.58 -9.04 3.94
N ALA A 45 -1.74 -8.35 5.07
CA ALA A 45 -3.01 -8.24 5.77
C ALA A 45 -4.08 -7.54 4.90
N PHE A 46 -3.71 -6.48 4.20
CA PHE A 46 -4.58 -5.78 3.26
C PHE A 46 -5.09 -6.71 2.15
N ARG A 47 -4.20 -7.51 1.55
CA ARG A 47 -4.59 -8.53 0.57
C ARG A 47 -5.51 -9.59 1.15
N GLN A 48 -5.21 -10.09 2.35
CA GLN A 48 -6.01 -11.14 3.00
C GLN A 48 -7.43 -10.67 3.35
N ASN A 49 -7.63 -9.38 3.60
CA ASN A 49 -8.94 -8.77 3.89
C ASN A 49 -9.65 -8.28 2.61
N ASP A 50 -9.34 -8.85 1.45
CA ASP A 50 -9.89 -8.46 0.14
C ASP A 50 -9.71 -6.95 -0.19
N GLY A 51 -8.62 -6.34 0.29
CA GLY A 51 -8.33 -4.93 0.06
C GLY A 51 -8.18 -4.57 -1.43
N TYR A 52 -7.84 -5.53 -2.30
CA TYR A 52 -7.80 -5.32 -3.75
C TYR A 52 -9.18 -5.25 -4.40
N GLY A 53 -10.19 -5.87 -3.79
CA GLY A 53 -11.60 -5.75 -4.17
C GLY A 53 -12.24 -4.44 -3.73
N ALA A 54 -11.62 -3.72 -2.77
CA ALA A 54 -12.15 -2.47 -2.26
C ALA A 54 -12.25 -1.41 -3.37
N LYS A 55 -13.43 -0.79 -3.52
CA LYS A 55 -13.70 0.26 -4.52
C LYS A 55 -12.72 1.42 -4.45
N GLU A 56 -12.26 1.76 -3.25
CA GLU A 56 -11.27 2.82 -3.02
C GLU A 56 -9.92 2.48 -3.63
N TYR A 57 -9.44 1.24 -3.44
CA TYR A 57 -8.20 0.76 -4.05
C TYR A 57 -8.32 0.70 -5.58
N GLN A 58 -9.44 0.21 -6.11
CA GLN A 58 -9.70 0.19 -7.55
C GLN A 58 -9.73 1.62 -8.13
N SER A 59 -10.40 2.56 -7.48
CA SER A 59 -10.41 3.97 -7.89
C SER A 59 -9.00 4.56 -7.93
N LEU A 60 -8.18 4.23 -6.94
CA LEU A 60 -6.77 4.64 -6.90
C LEU A 60 -5.99 4.08 -8.10
N THR A 61 -6.15 2.79 -8.41
CA THR A 61 -5.48 2.16 -9.57
C THR A 61 -5.88 2.81 -10.90
N THR A 62 -7.16 3.14 -11.10
CA THR A 62 -7.64 3.80 -12.32
C THR A 62 -7.12 5.23 -12.46
N LYS A 63 -6.94 5.96 -11.35
CA LYS A 63 -6.39 7.33 -11.38
C LYS A 63 -4.89 7.36 -11.69
N VAL A 64 -4.13 6.38 -11.22
CA VAL A 64 -2.67 6.30 -11.43
C VAL A 64 -2.31 5.75 -12.82
N MET A 65 -3.21 5.01 -13.46
CA MET A 65 -2.99 4.39 -14.79
C MET A 65 -3.58 5.20 -15.97
N LYS A 66 -3.98 6.46 -15.74
CA LYS A 66 -4.34 7.42 -16.81
C LYS A 66 -3.16 8.35 -17.08
#